data_AF-A0A3D8K2D7-F1
#
_entry.id   AF-A0A3D8K2D7-F1
#
_cell.length_a   1.000
_cell.length_b   1.000
_cell.length_c   1.000
_cell.angle_alpha   90.00
_cell.angle_beta   90.00
_cell.angle_gamma   90.00
#
_symmetry.space_group_name_H-M   'P 1'
#
loop_
_entity.id
_entity.type
_entity.pdbx_description
1 polymer ?
#
loop_
_entity_poly.entity_id
_entity_poly.type
_entity_poly.pdbx_seq_one_letter_code
_entity_poly.pdbx_strand_id
1 'polypeptide(L)'
;MTQVDDDGFGMLGVPLSSGARHLDEVGRAKHGVLIEIAGLPQAEVNHLQRAIAVVLEAGSDAQRAEANALLQHLASRGEIVAGAWGSANPSDFTRALAEAAEAADRAAAATAALVLLYRPARFGGAVKQWIEAAYRSLPLDTWKDIYARMTARTAR
;
A
#
# COMPACT_ATOMS: atom_id res chain seq x y z
N MET A 1 -7.62 -9.48 -23.12
CA MET A 1 -7.95 -8.26 -22.36
C MET A 1 -8.22 -8.68 -20.92
N THR A 2 -7.23 -8.54 -20.03
CA THR A 2 -7.45 -8.72 -18.58
C THR A 2 -7.41 -7.31 -18.00
N GLN A 3 -8.59 -6.75 -17.86
CA GLN A 3 -8.86 -5.43 -17.32
C GLN A 3 -9.10 -5.58 -15.81
N VAL A 4 -8.71 -4.57 -15.02
CA VAL A 4 -9.09 -4.33 -13.61
C VAL A 4 -8.30 -5.06 -12.52
N ASP A 5 -6.96 -4.99 -12.53
CA ASP A 5 -6.20 -5.16 -11.28
C ASP A 5 -6.01 -3.81 -10.55
N ASP A 6 -6.12 -2.68 -11.26
CA ASP A 6 -5.95 -1.35 -10.69
C ASP A 6 -7.28 -0.68 -10.26
N ASP A 7 -7.19 0.15 -9.22
CA ASP A 7 -8.30 0.93 -8.67
C ASP A 7 -8.54 2.27 -9.40
N GLY A 8 -8.05 2.41 -10.64
CA GLY A 8 -8.05 3.67 -11.39
C GLY A 8 -6.90 4.62 -11.00
N PHE A 9 -6.13 4.30 -9.95
CA PHE A 9 -4.94 5.05 -9.51
C PHE A 9 -3.66 4.23 -9.68
N GLY A 10 -3.70 3.11 -10.42
CA GLY A 10 -2.56 2.22 -10.61
C GLY A 10 -2.16 1.44 -9.34
N MET A 11 -3.06 1.39 -8.34
CA MET A 11 -2.91 0.59 -7.12
C MET A 11 -3.81 -0.64 -7.19
N LEU A 12 -3.40 -1.73 -6.55
CA LEU A 12 -4.13 -3.00 -6.58
C LEU A 12 -5.49 -2.83 -5.87
N GLY A 13 -6.59 -2.96 -6.60
CA GLY A 13 -7.95 -2.81 -6.05
C GLY A 13 -8.54 -4.08 -5.44
N VAL A 14 -7.85 -5.22 -5.58
CA VAL A 14 -8.31 -6.56 -5.21
C VAL A 14 -7.42 -7.19 -4.12
N PRO A 15 -7.84 -8.28 -3.46
CA PRO A 15 -6.97 -9.03 -2.56
C PRO A 15 -5.65 -9.46 -3.23
N LEU A 16 -4.56 -9.51 -2.46
CA LEU A 16 -3.22 -9.83 -2.97
C LEU A 16 -3.18 -11.14 -3.77
N SER A 17 -3.88 -12.17 -3.30
CA SER A 17 -3.95 -13.49 -3.95
C SER A 17 -4.52 -13.45 -5.37
N SER A 18 -5.33 -12.44 -5.69
CA SER A 18 -5.93 -12.26 -7.02
C SER A 18 -5.07 -11.38 -7.94
N GLY A 19 -4.12 -10.62 -7.40
CA GLY A 19 -3.31 -9.62 -8.10
C GLY A 19 -1.89 -10.06 -8.46
N ALA A 20 -1.65 -11.34 -8.71
CA ALA A 20 -0.30 -11.91 -8.80
C ALA A 20 0.60 -11.22 -9.86
N ARG A 21 0.05 -10.87 -11.04
CA ARG A 21 0.82 -10.16 -12.08
C ARG A 21 1.28 -8.79 -11.59
N HIS A 22 0.36 -8.00 -11.05
CA HIS A 22 0.64 -6.67 -10.54
C HIS A 22 1.64 -6.69 -9.39
N LEU A 23 1.55 -7.69 -8.51
CA LEU A 23 2.51 -7.88 -7.42
C LEU A 23 3.92 -8.16 -7.95
N ASP A 24 4.06 -9.05 -8.95
CA ASP A 24 5.36 -9.36 -9.54
C ASP A 24 5.99 -8.12 -10.19
N GLU A 25 5.19 -7.35 -10.95
CA GLU A 25 5.62 -6.09 -11.56
C GLU A 25 6.10 -5.06 -10.52
N VAL A 26 5.33 -4.87 -9.45
CA VAL A 26 5.69 -3.96 -8.35
C VAL A 26 6.98 -4.40 -7.66
N GLY A 27 7.13 -5.70 -7.39
CA GLY A 27 8.31 -6.27 -6.73
C GLY A 27 9.58 -6.14 -7.58
N ARG A 28 9.51 -6.48 -8.87
CA ARG A 28 10.64 -6.36 -9.81
C ARG A 28 11.11 -4.92 -9.97
N ALA A 29 10.16 -3.98 -10.05
CA ALA A 29 10.45 -2.55 -10.13
C ALA A 29 10.86 -1.94 -8.77
N LYS A 30 10.86 -2.71 -7.67
CA LYS A 30 11.12 -2.23 -6.30
C LYS A 30 10.20 -1.05 -5.92
N HIS A 31 8.96 -1.07 -6.41
CA HIS A 31 7.98 0.00 -6.27
C HIS A 31 7.05 -0.18 -5.06
N GLY A 32 7.24 -1.22 -4.26
CA GLY A 32 6.45 -1.48 -3.07
C GLY A 32 7.04 -2.60 -2.22
N VAL A 33 6.43 -2.80 -1.06
CA VAL A 33 6.78 -3.81 -0.07
C VAL A 33 5.51 -4.36 0.54
N LEU A 34 5.49 -5.65 0.87
CA LEU A 34 4.41 -6.24 1.65
C LEU A 34 4.58 -5.84 3.11
N ILE A 35 3.49 -5.43 3.74
CA ILE A 35 3.45 -5.07 5.16
C ILE A 35 2.32 -5.80 5.86
N GLU A 36 2.48 -6.00 7.17
CA GLU A 36 1.40 -6.43 8.05
C GLU A 36 0.74 -5.20 8.68
N ILE A 37 -0.60 -5.12 8.62
CA ILE A 37 -1.34 -3.99 9.21
C ILE A 37 -2.71 -4.37 9.75
N ALA A 38 -2.74 -5.08 10.88
CA ALA A 38 -3.90 -5.23 11.77
C ALA A 38 -5.23 -5.49 11.04
N GLY A 39 -5.20 -6.32 10.00
CA GLY A 39 -6.35 -6.74 9.19
C GLY A 39 -7.02 -5.65 8.35
N LEU A 40 -6.37 -4.51 8.07
CA LEU A 40 -6.95 -3.53 7.14
C LEU A 40 -6.97 -4.10 5.71
N PRO A 41 -8.09 -3.99 4.98
CA PRO A 41 -8.16 -4.45 3.61
C PRO A 41 -7.32 -3.55 2.69
N GLN A 42 -6.81 -4.13 1.59
CA GLN A 42 -5.96 -3.42 0.62
C GLN A 42 -6.59 -2.10 0.14
N ALA A 43 -7.91 -2.08 -0.10
CA ALA A 43 -8.61 -0.88 -0.56
C ALA A 43 -8.51 0.28 0.44
N GLU A 44 -8.67 0.02 1.74
CA GLU A 44 -8.51 1.04 2.78
C GLU A 44 -7.07 1.52 2.87
N VAL A 45 -6.10 0.62 2.70
CA VAL A 45 -4.68 0.99 2.66
C VAL A 45 -4.37 1.82 1.42
N ASN A 46 -4.98 1.55 0.26
CA ASN A 46 -4.86 2.41 -0.92
C ASN A 46 -5.46 3.80 -0.69
N HIS A 47 -6.59 3.91 0.01
CA HIS A 47 -7.13 5.20 0.41
C HIS A 47 -6.15 5.97 1.29
N LEU A 48 -5.55 5.33 2.29
CA LEU A 48 -4.53 5.93 3.14
C LEU A 48 -3.30 6.37 2.33
N GLN A 49 -2.81 5.51 1.44
CA GLN A 49 -1.65 5.81 0.60
C GLN A 49 -1.90 6.99 -0.34
N ARG A 50 -3.11 7.11 -0.90
CA ARG A 50 -3.50 8.29 -1.69
C ARG A 50 -3.54 9.55 -0.82
N ALA A 51 -4.09 9.47 0.39
CA ALA A 51 -4.08 10.61 1.33
C ALA A 51 -2.64 11.04 1.68
N ILE A 52 -1.76 10.08 1.99
CA ILE A 52 -0.33 10.33 2.22
C ILE A 52 0.30 11.01 0.99
N ALA A 53 0.07 10.48 -0.21
CA ALA A 53 0.64 11.03 -1.44
C ALA A 53 0.17 12.48 -1.70
N VAL A 54 -1.13 12.75 -1.52
CA VAL A 54 -1.70 14.09 -1.65
C VAL A 54 -1.08 15.06 -0.64
N VAL A 55 -0.92 14.63 0.62
CA VAL A 55 -0.33 15.49 1.66
C VAL A 55 1.15 15.73 1.43
N LEU A 56 1.91 14.73 0.96
CA LEU A 56 3.30 14.90 0.57
C LEU A 56 3.45 15.95 -0.55
N GLU A 57 2.53 15.96 -1.51
CA GLU A 57 2.55 16.88 -2.66
C GLU A 57 2.04 18.29 -2.32
N ALA A 58 0.93 18.41 -1.58
CA ALA A 58 0.19 19.67 -1.42
C ALA A 58 0.11 20.19 0.03
N GLY A 59 0.55 19.42 1.03
CA GLY A 59 0.48 19.82 2.43
C GLY A 59 1.49 20.91 2.82
N SER A 60 1.31 21.52 3.98
CA SER A 60 2.34 22.35 4.62
C SER A 60 3.55 21.51 5.03
N ASP A 61 4.69 22.15 5.33
CA ASP A 61 5.93 21.44 5.71
C ASP A 61 5.73 20.52 6.93
N ALA A 62 4.93 20.95 7.91
CA ALA A 62 4.56 20.14 9.06
C ALA A 62 3.76 18.89 8.64
N GLN A 63 2.76 19.06 7.78
CA GLN A 63 1.93 17.94 7.30
C GLN A 63 2.75 16.97 6.43
N ARG A 64 3.67 17.47 5.60
CA ARG A 64 4.60 16.63 4.84
C ARG A 64 5.52 15.83 5.75
N ALA A 65 6.02 16.44 6.83
CA ALA A 65 6.85 15.74 7.81
C ALA A 65 6.07 14.61 8.49
N GLU A 66 4.84 14.86 8.92
CA GLU A 66 3.93 13.85 9.48
C GLU A 66 3.62 12.72 8.48
N ALA A 67 3.34 13.06 7.23
CA ALA A 67 3.06 12.09 6.17
C ALA A 67 4.27 11.20 5.87
N ASN A 68 5.48 11.78 5.85
CA ASN A 68 6.72 11.02 5.74
C ASN A 68 6.92 10.10 6.96
N ALA A 69 6.71 10.60 8.17
CA ALA A 69 6.85 9.80 9.39
C ALA A 69 5.87 8.60 9.38
N LEU A 70 4.61 8.84 9.01
CA LEU A 70 3.62 7.77 8.88
C LEU A 70 4.01 6.75 7.81
N LEU A 71 4.47 7.21 6.64
CA LEU A 71 4.91 6.31 5.57
C LEU A 71 6.09 5.43 6.01
N GLN A 72 7.08 6.02 6.70
CA GLN A 72 8.22 5.26 7.23
C GLN A 72 7.78 4.25 8.29
N HIS A 73 6.85 4.64 9.16
CA HIS A 73 6.29 3.74 10.16
C HIS A 73 5.52 2.58 9.52
N LEU A 74 4.76 2.83 8.46
CA LEU A 74 4.11 1.75 7.70
C LEU A 74 5.14 0.84 7.03
N ALA A 75 6.18 1.43 6.43
CA ALA A 75 7.23 0.68 5.75
C ALA A 75 8.02 -0.23 6.70
N SER A 76 8.24 0.18 7.96
CA SER A 76 8.93 -0.65 8.94
C SER A 76 8.14 -1.92 9.31
N ARG A 77 6.82 -1.94 9.13
CA ARG A 77 6.02 -3.17 9.27
C ARG A 77 6.36 -4.24 8.23
N GLY A 78 7.09 -3.89 7.17
CA GLY A 78 7.68 -4.85 6.24
C GLY A 78 8.75 -5.74 6.90
N GLU A 79 9.38 -5.29 7.99
CA GLU A 79 10.34 -6.12 8.75
C GLU A 79 9.66 -7.33 9.40
N ILE A 80 8.42 -7.17 9.86
CA ILE A 80 7.60 -8.27 10.42
C ILE A 80 7.36 -9.33 9.34
N VAL A 81 6.98 -8.88 8.13
CA VAL A 81 6.76 -9.77 6.99
C VAL A 81 8.06 -10.47 6.60
N ALA A 82 9.17 -9.73 6.48
CA ALA A 82 10.47 -10.32 6.17
C ALA A 82 10.92 -11.34 7.21
N GLY A 83 10.67 -11.09 8.50
CA GLY A 83 11.00 -12.03 9.58
C GLY A 83 10.18 -13.32 9.53
N ALA A 84 8.89 -13.24 9.17
CA ALA A 84 8.01 -14.41 9.10
C ALA A 84 8.10 -15.18 7.78
N TRP A 85 8.32 -14.49 6.66
CA TRP A 85 8.28 -15.05 5.30
C TRP A 85 9.65 -15.15 4.62
N GLY A 86 10.71 -14.61 5.23
CA GLY A 86 12.05 -14.52 4.63
C GLY A 86 12.21 -13.39 3.61
N SER A 87 11.12 -12.80 3.13
CA SER A 87 11.13 -11.63 2.25
C SER A 87 9.83 -10.83 2.41
N ALA A 88 9.93 -9.51 2.27
CA ALA A 88 8.78 -8.62 2.12
C ALA A 88 8.61 -8.13 0.68
N ASN A 89 9.41 -8.65 -0.27
CA ASN A 89 9.29 -8.29 -1.68
C ASN A 89 8.04 -8.96 -2.29
N PRO A 90 7.14 -8.19 -2.94
CA PRO A 90 5.95 -8.75 -3.58
C PRO A 90 6.23 -9.81 -4.68
N SER A 91 7.36 -9.72 -5.39
CA SER A 91 7.74 -10.68 -6.43
C SER A 91 8.26 -12.01 -5.86
N ASP A 92 8.93 -11.98 -4.69
CA ASP A 92 9.28 -13.23 -3.99
C ASP A 92 8.02 -13.96 -3.54
N PHE A 93 7.03 -13.20 -3.11
CA PHE A 93 5.75 -13.70 -2.66
C PHE A 93 4.92 -14.33 -3.79
N THR A 94 4.86 -13.72 -4.97
CA THR A 94 4.13 -14.30 -6.13
C THR A 94 4.74 -15.61 -6.59
N ARG A 95 6.08 -15.72 -6.57
CA ARG A 95 6.79 -16.97 -6.84
C ARG A 95 6.42 -18.06 -5.84
N ALA A 96 6.44 -17.73 -4.54
CA ALA A 96 6.05 -18.69 -3.50
C ALA A 96 4.59 -19.15 -3.63
N LEU A 97 3.68 -18.23 -3.99
CA LEU A 97 2.27 -18.57 -4.25
C LEU A 97 2.09 -19.48 -5.47
N ALA A 98 2.85 -19.26 -6.54
CA ALA A 98 2.81 -20.11 -7.74
C ALA A 98 3.28 -21.54 -7.44
N GLU A 99 4.26 -21.71 -6.56
CA GLU A 99 4.71 -23.02 -6.08
C GLU A 99 3.68 -23.69 -5.16
N ALA A 100 2.85 -22.89 -4.47
CA ALA A 100 1.78 -23.36 -3.58
C ALA A 100 0.40 -23.52 -4.26
N ALA A 101 0.33 -23.53 -5.60
CA ALA A 101 -0.90 -23.44 -6.40
C ALA A 101 -1.98 -24.49 -6.10
N GLU A 102 -1.63 -25.63 -5.51
CA GLU A 102 -2.57 -26.67 -5.03
C GLU A 102 -3.39 -26.24 -3.79
N ALA A 103 -3.16 -25.03 -3.26
CA ALA A 103 -3.67 -24.59 -1.96
C ALA A 103 -4.16 -23.13 -1.95
N ALA A 104 -4.88 -22.69 -2.99
CA ALA A 104 -5.38 -21.32 -3.14
C ALA A 104 -6.11 -20.77 -1.89
N ASP A 105 -6.93 -21.60 -1.22
CA ASP A 105 -7.62 -21.20 0.02
C ASP A 105 -6.66 -20.98 1.20
N ARG A 106 -5.59 -21.78 1.30
CA ARG A 106 -4.55 -21.59 2.31
C ARG A 106 -3.70 -20.36 2.00
N ALA A 107 -3.45 -20.07 0.73
CA ALA A 107 -2.81 -18.83 0.31
C ALA A 107 -3.65 -17.61 0.68
N ALA A 108 -4.96 -17.60 0.41
CA ALA A 108 -5.84 -16.50 0.81
C ALA A 108 -5.83 -16.30 2.33
N ALA A 109 -5.90 -17.38 3.11
CA ALA A 109 -5.87 -17.31 4.58
C ALA A 109 -4.52 -16.81 5.12
N ALA A 110 -3.40 -17.31 4.60
CA ALA A 110 -2.06 -16.92 5.03
C ALA A 110 -1.75 -15.45 4.73
N THR A 111 -2.45 -14.87 3.77
CA THR A 111 -2.15 -13.54 3.21
C THR A 111 -3.19 -12.49 3.60
N ALA A 112 -4.21 -12.88 4.36
CA ALA A 112 -5.32 -12.02 4.77
C ALA A 112 -4.89 -10.80 5.62
N ALA A 113 -3.78 -10.89 6.35
CA ALA A 113 -3.22 -9.79 7.14
C ALA A 113 -2.18 -8.95 6.38
N LEU A 114 -1.82 -9.37 5.16
CA LEU A 114 -0.80 -8.71 4.35
C LEU A 114 -1.46 -7.73 3.39
N VAL A 115 -0.81 -6.59 3.21
CA VAL A 115 -1.16 -5.60 2.19
C VAL A 115 0.09 -5.13 1.47
N LEU A 116 -0.11 -4.59 0.28
CA LEU A 116 0.93 -3.95 -0.50
C LEU A 116 1.00 -2.45 -0.16
N LEU A 117 2.16 -2.04 0.38
CA LEU A 117 2.55 -0.65 0.54
C LEU A 117 3.40 -0.23 -0.67
N TYR A 118 2.88 0.70 -1.47
CA TYR A 118 3.57 1.33 -2.58
C TYR A 118 4.55 2.40 -2.11
N ARG A 119 5.68 2.50 -2.81
CA ARG A 119 6.59 3.62 -2.67
C ARG A 119 6.04 4.84 -3.43
N PRO A 120 5.96 6.04 -2.81
CA PRO A 120 5.42 7.22 -3.48
C PRO A 120 6.09 7.56 -4.81
N ALA A 121 7.40 7.29 -4.93
CA ALA A 121 8.16 7.49 -6.15
C ALA A 121 7.56 6.77 -7.38
N ARG A 122 6.83 5.66 -7.19
CA ARG A 122 6.10 4.96 -8.27
C ARG A 122 5.12 5.87 -8.98
N PHE A 123 4.45 6.76 -8.24
CA PHE A 123 3.36 7.55 -8.76
C PHE A 123 3.82 8.85 -9.41
N GLY A 124 5.06 9.30 -9.16
CA GLY A 124 5.66 10.45 -9.84
C GLY A 124 4.69 11.63 -10.01
N GLY A 125 4.57 12.14 -11.24
CA GLY A 125 3.64 13.22 -11.58
C GLY A 125 2.15 12.85 -11.60
N ALA A 126 1.79 11.57 -11.46
CA ALA A 126 0.39 11.14 -11.45
C ALA A 126 -0.37 11.65 -10.22
N VAL A 127 0.31 11.87 -9.09
CA VAL A 127 -0.30 12.43 -7.87
C VAL A 127 -0.93 13.79 -8.17
N LYS A 128 -0.27 14.65 -8.96
CA LYS A 128 -0.84 15.93 -9.38
C LYS A 128 -2.11 15.76 -10.19
N GLN A 129 -2.14 14.78 -11.09
CA GLN A 129 -3.33 14.48 -11.89
C GLN A 129 -4.48 14.00 -11.00
N TRP A 130 -4.20 13.18 -9.99
CA TRP A 130 -5.21 12.75 -9.01
C TRP A 130 -5.76 13.94 -8.22
N ILE A 131 -4.88 14.85 -7.80
CA ILE A 131 -5.27 16.07 -7.10
C ILE A 131 -6.23 16.88 -7.97
N GLU A 132 -5.85 17.18 -9.20
CA GLU A 132 -6.68 17.97 -10.11
C GLU A 132 -8.01 17.31 -10.47
N ALA A 133 -8.02 15.98 -10.64
CA ALA A 133 -9.19 15.24 -11.10
C ALA A 133 -10.16 14.83 -9.98
N ALA A 134 -9.65 14.48 -8.80
CA ALA A 134 -10.41 13.79 -7.76
C ALA A 134 -10.26 14.37 -6.34
N TYR A 135 -9.21 15.12 -6.06
CA TYR A 135 -8.91 15.60 -4.69
C TYR A 135 -8.81 17.12 -4.54
N ARG A 136 -9.19 17.91 -5.57
CA ARG A 136 -9.06 19.37 -5.56
C ARG A 136 -9.82 20.02 -4.39
N SER A 137 -10.94 19.43 -3.98
CA SER A 137 -11.77 19.89 -2.86
C SER A 137 -11.49 19.16 -1.55
N LEU A 138 -10.45 18.31 -1.48
CA LEU A 138 -10.21 17.52 -0.27
C LEU A 138 -9.69 18.44 0.85
N PRO A 139 -10.35 18.48 2.02
CA PRO A 139 -9.91 19.34 3.11
C PRO A 139 -8.62 18.77 3.74
N LEU A 140 -7.48 19.42 3.50
CA LEU A 140 -6.18 18.98 4.04
C LEU A 140 -6.08 19.13 5.57
N ASP A 141 -6.97 19.90 6.19
CA ASP A 141 -7.12 20.03 7.63
C ASP A 141 -7.54 18.71 8.30
N THR A 142 -8.29 17.84 7.60
CA THR A 142 -8.66 16.49 8.08
C THR A 142 -7.46 15.53 8.20
N TRP A 143 -6.30 15.89 7.64
CA TRP A 143 -5.08 15.08 7.73
C TRP A 143 -4.68 14.77 9.18
N LYS A 144 -4.84 15.74 10.09
CA LYS A 144 -4.44 15.56 11.50
C LYS A 144 -5.17 14.39 12.15
N ASP A 145 -6.46 14.24 11.86
CA ASP A 145 -7.28 13.16 12.39
C ASP A 145 -6.88 11.81 11.79
N ILE A 146 -6.57 11.78 10.48
CA ILE A 146 -6.09 10.58 9.79
C ILE A 146 -4.76 10.12 10.40
N TYR A 147 -3.81 11.04 10.55
CA TYR A 147 -2.50 10.77 11.13
C TYR A 147 -2.62 10.25 12.56
N ALA A 148 -3.37 10.94 13.43
CA ALA A 148 -3.54 10.55 14.83
C ALA A 148 -4.16 9.14 14.96
N ARG A 149 -5.22 8.85 14.19
CA ARG A 149 -5.88 7.54 14.20
C ARG A 149 -4.94 6.41 13.75
N MET A 150 -4.18 6.63 12.68
CA MET A 150 -3.30 5.60 12.14
C MET A 150 -2.14 5.30 13.09
N THR A 151 -1.47 6.33 13.62
CA THR A 151 -0.40 6.16 14.60
C THR A 151 -0.88 5.42 15.86
N ALA A 152 -2.09 5.71 16.34
CA ALA A 152 -2.65 5.02 17.50
C ALA A 152 -2.99 3.54 17.24
N ARG A 153 -3.33 3.18 15.99
CA ARG A 153 -3.68 1.81 15.62
C ARG A 153 -2.45 0.92 15.46
N THR A 154 -1.38 1.44 14.85
CA THR A 154 -0.17 0.68 14.52
C THR A 154 0.84 0.63 15.67
N ALA A 155 0.62 1.42 16.74
CA ALA A 155 1.36 1.33 18.00
C ALA A 155 1.00 0.07 18.84
N ARG A 156 -0.02 -0.69 18.44
CA ARG A 156 -0.40 -1.98 19.06
C ARG A 156 0.21 -3.14 18.29
#